data_AF-Q605X8-F1
#
_entry.id   AF-Q605X8-F1
#
_cell.length_a   1.000
_cell.length_b   1.000
_cell.length_c   1.000
_cell.angle_alpha   90.00
_cell.angle_beta   90.00
_cell.angle_gamma   90.00
#
_symmetry.space_group_name_H-M   'P 1'
#
loop_
_entity.id
_entity.type
_entity.pdbx_description
1 polymer ?
#
loop_
_entity_poly.entity_id
_entity_poly.type
_entity_poly.pdbx_seq_one_letter_code
_entity_poly.pdbx_strand_id
1 'polypeptide(L)'
;MQRRLIGSLFLIAASLNAAADWPGSLFNPQPAEGDVIFPMPCGGAMVFRKALIPNQGPLDDYGIVVGGDDADHAYAEHPRPAQIAGSFDQDAKTRFYLIGKYEVNRAQYAALGSQCQPPADDQRLPQTNVTWLEAMAFADRYSQWLLKNAADKLPKDGQQPGFLRLPTEVEWEFAARGGLAVPVAQFRERTFPMDDEMVRYVWFEGTESANGKPQPIGMLRPNPLGLHDVLGNADEMVFEPYRLNRLDRLHGQAGGFVVRGGNYFTPQAEVRTAQRIEVPFYVKGEPRRAETTGFRLVMTVPVESSREKLRSLRESWDKLGSAAIAPKASPGQPKSIEPEGLDDPVAELGVISDAAQDANMKNRLRNVQNRLKVTIQERDDQRKLAAKAALRLGAFLCQKMGADGKWVDAAETLLKQREAAFGADDPGVKSRREQLKGDRAALTENLLYYSETILGSAAIYDGPVLGEQFEVLKTELELKNYQALLGYADTYYRQLAAYRDKPVVRQRAWLDECKALNKK
;
A
#
# COMPACT_ATOMS: atom_id res chain seq x y z
N MET A 1 44.55 -52.41 -56.82
CA MET A 1 43.70 -52.78 -55.66
C MET A 1 44.06 -51.87 -54.48
N GLN A 2 43.05 -51.15 -53.98
CA GLN A 2 42.91 -50.47 -52.68
C GLN A 2 44.02 -49.52 -52.18
N ARG A 3 43.75 -48.20 -52.29
CA ARG A 3 44.27 -47.16 -51.40
C ARG A 3 43.36 -47.07 -50.17
N ARG A 4 43.94 -47.15 -48.97
CA ARG A 4 43.27 -46.92 -47.68
C ARG A 4 43.13 -45.41 -47.45
N LEU A 5 41.90 -44.93 -47.23
CA LEU A 5 41.63 -43.64 -46.60
C LEU A 5 41.36 -43.87 -45.11
N ILE A 6 42.14 -43.20 -44.26
CA ILE A 6 41.91 -43.09 -42.82
C ILE A 6 41.11 -41.80 -42.62
N GLY A 7 39.83 -41.93 -42.26
CA GLY A 7 38.98 -40.80 -41.85
C GLY A 7 39.04 -40.65 -40.34
N SER A 8 39.69 -39.59 -39.86
CA SER A 8 39.66 -39.19 -38.45
C SER A 8 38.35 -38.45 -38.16
N LEU A 9 37.48 -39.09 -37.37
CA LEU A 9 36.25 -38.47 -36.87
C LEU A 9 36.59 -37.65 -35.61
N PHE A 10 36.64 -36.32 -35.72
CA PHE A 10 36.66 -35.42 -34.57
C PHE A 10 35.24 -35.35 -33.98
N LEU A 11 35.00 -36.05 -32.86
CA LEU A 11 33.84 -35.77 -32.02
C LEU A 11 34.14 -34.49 -31.22
N ILE A 12 33.51 -33.38 -31.62
CA ILE A 12 33.35 -32.22 -30.75
C ILE A 12 32.25 -32.56 -29.76
N ALA A 13 32.63 -33.02 -28.56
CA ALA A 13 31.71 -33.12 -27.44
C ALA A 13 31.46 -31.70 -26.92
N ALA A 14 30.40 -31.05 -27.41
CA ALA A 14 29.85 -29.86 -26.79
C ALA A 14 29.07 -30.30 -25.55
N SER A 15 29.73 -30.33 -24.39
CA SER A 15 29.07 -30.46 -23.09
C SER A 15 28.32 -29.17 -22.77
N LEU A 16 27.10 -29.06 -23.30
CA LEU A 16 26.06 -28.22 -22.71
C LEU A 16 25.72 -28.82 -21.34
N ASN A 17 26.38 -28.34 -20.28
CA ASN A 17 25.89 -28.53 -18.92
C ASN A 17 24.57 -27.78 -18.80
N ALA A 18 23.46 -28.42 -19.17
CA ALA A 18 22.15 -28.03 -18.69
C ALA A 18 22.16 -28.27 -17.18
N ALA A 19 22.40 -27.21 -16.40
CA ALA A 19 22.30 -27.27 -14.95
C ALA A 19 20.88 -27.72 -14.58
N ALA A 20 20.77 -28.73 -13.71
CA ALA A 20 19.47 -29.19 -13.22
C ALA A 20 18.78 -28.07 -12.41
N ASP A 21 17.45 -28.01 -12.51
CA ASP A 21 16.64 -27.04 -11.76
C ASP A 21 16.87 -27.20 -10.25
N TRP A 22 16.97 -26.07 -9.55
CA TRP A 22 17.11 -26.08 -8.09
C TRP A 22 15.83 -26.64 -7.46
N PRO A 23 15.93 -27.50 -6.43
CA PRO A 23 14.78 -27.84 -5.62
C PRO A 23 14.07 -26.58 -5.10
N GLY A 24 12.74 -26.56 -5.20
CA GLY A 24 11.92 -25.40 -4.83
C GLY A 24 12.19 -24.86 -3.42
N SER A 25 12.51 -25.74 -2.48
CA SER A 25 12.84 -25.38 -1.09
C SER A 25 14.13 -24.55 -0.94
N LEU A 26 15.01 -24.51 -1.95
CA LEU A 26 16.25 -23.74 -1.90
C LEU A 26 16.05 -22.25 -2.23
N PHE A 27 15.00 -21.92 -3.00
CA PHE A 27 14.65 -20.53 -3.34
C PHE A 27 13.29 -20.07 -2.79
N ASN A 28 12.40 -21.00 -2.43
CA ASN A 28 11.10 -20.77 -1.81
C ASN A 28 10.85 -21.77 -0.67
N PRO A 29 11.55 -21.63 0.47
CA PRO A 29 11.38 -22.54 1.61
C PRO A 29 9.98 -22.50 2.24
N GLN A 30 9.19 -21.44 2.00
CA GLN A 30 7.84 -21.26 2.56
C GLN A 30 6.83 -20.90 1.46
N PRO A 31 6.51 -21.81 0.50
CA PRO A 31 5.60 -21.49 -0.60
C PRO A 31 4.26 -20.95 -0.12
N ALA A 32 3.75 -19.90 -0.75
CA ALA A 32 2.49 -19.28 -0.39
C ALA A 32 1.67 -18.92 -1.64
N GLU A 33 0.35 -18.92 -1.52
CA GLU A 33 -0.55 -18.48 -2.58
C GLU A 33 -0.24 -17.02 -2.96
N GLY A 34 -0.18 -16.73 -4.26
CA GLY A 34 0.17 -15.41 -4.79
C GLY A 34 1.67 -15.14 -4.93
N ASP A 35 2.53 -16.14 -4.71
CA ASP A 35 3.97 -16.04 -5.01
C ASP A 35 4.19 -15.77 -6.51
N VAL A 36 4.98 -14.74 -6.82
CA VAL A 36 5.41 -14.42 -8.19
C VAL A 36 6.86 -14.87 -8.34
N ILE A 37 7.10 -15.87 -9.19
CA ILE A 37 8.40 -16.53 -9.30
C ILE A 37 9.05 -16.17 -10.63
N PHE A 38 10.25 -15.58 -10.57
CA PHE A 38 11.07 -15.32 -11.75
C PHE A 38 12.25 -16.28 -11.81
N PRO A 39 12.55 -16.87 -12.98
CA PRO A 39 13.66 -17.78 -13.14
C PRO A 39 14.99 -17.03 -13.01
N MET A 40 16.04 -17.75 -12.66
CA MET A 40 17.43 -17.30 -12.67
C MET A 40 18.26 -18.25 -13.55
N PRO A 41 19.51 -17.87 -13.92
CA PRO A 41 20.45 -18.83 -14.48
C PRO A 41 20.63 -20.05 -13.57
N CYS A 42 21.20 -21.12 -14.14
CA CYS A 42 21.55 -22.34 -13.42
C CYS A 42 20.36 -23.10 -12.80
N GLY A 43 19.14 -22.86 -13.28
CA GLY A 43 17.93 -23.54 -12.79
C GLY A 43 17.37 -22.97 -11.48
N GLY A 44 17.89 -21.83 -11.00
CA GLY A 44 17.41 -21.15 -9.81
C GLY A 44 16.20 -20.24 -10.06
N ALA A 45 15.71 -19.60 -8.99
CA ALA A 45 14.64 -18.62 -9.07
C ALA A 45 14.68 -17.61 -7.91
N MET A 46 13.95 -16.51 -8.07
CA MET A 46 13.62 -15.57 -6.99
C MET A 46 12.10 -15.45 -6.87
N VAL A 47 11.62 -15.28 -5.63
CA VAL A 47 10.20 -15.18 -5.31
C VAL A 47 9.88 -13.77 -4.85
N PHE A 48 8.77 -13.24 -5.32
CA PHE A 48 8.27 -11.90 -5.02
C PHE A 48 6.82 -11.97 -4.53
N ARG A 49 6.43 -10.96 -3.73
CA ARG A 49 5.06 -10.71 -3.29
C ARG A 49 4.58 -9.37 -3.83
N LYS A 50 3.26 -9.24 -4.03
CA LYS A 50 2.63 -7.98 -4.44
C LYS A 50 2.39 -7.10 -3.21
N ALA A 51 2.85 -5.85 -3.27
CA ALA A 51 2.43 -4.80 -2.37
C ALA A 51 1.30 -4.01 -3.06
N LEU A 52 0.04 -4.29 -2.70
CA LEU A 52 -1.15 -3.71 -3.32
C LEU A 52 -1.49 -2.33 -2.75
N ILE A 53 -1.86 -1.39 -3.63
CA ILE A 53 -2.12 0.02 -3.33
C ILE A 53 -3.34 0.47 -4.17
N PRO A 54 -4.33 1.18 -3.59
CA PRO A 54 -5.44 1.76 -4.34
C PRO A 54 -4.98 2.67 -5.49
N ASN A 55 -5.79 2.76 -6.53
CA ASN A 55 -5.51 3.52 -7.74
C ASN A 55 -6.75 4.31 -8.17
N GLN A 56 -6.64 5.63 -8.21
CA GLN A 56 -7.66 6.53 -8.77
C GLN A 56 -7.20 7.25 -10.05
N GLY A 57 -5.99 6.99 -10.54
CA GLY A 57 -5.51 7.62 -11.77
C GLY A 57 -4.00 7.62 -11.97
N PRO A 58 -3.50 8.11 -13.11
CA PRO A 58 -2.08 8.12 -13.47
C PRO A 58 -1.15 8.84 -12.48
N LEU A 59 -1.59 9.96 -11.91
CA LEU A 59 -0.84 10.76 -10.93
C LEU A 59 -1.33 10.55 -9.48
N ASP A 60 -2.24 9.60 -9.28
CA ASP A 60 -2.76 9.30 -7.95
C ASP A 60 -1.73 8.50 -7.13
N ASP A 61 -1.66 8.81 -5.85
CA ASP A 61 -0.84 8.12 -4.87
C ASP A 61 -1.62 7.88 -3.57
N TYR A 62 -1.08 7.00 -2.72
CA TYR A 62 -1.69 6.67 -1.44
C TYR A 62 -0.86 7.23 -0.30
N GLY A 63 -1.49 8.09 0.52
CA GLY A 63 -0.88 8.69 1.69
C GLY A 63 -0.72 7.70 2.85
N ILE A 64 0.50 7.62 3.39
CA ILE A 64 0.86 6.85 4.58
C ILE A 64 1.68 7.71 5.55
N VAL A 65 1.86 7.21 6.77
CA VAL A 65 2.81 7.78 7.75
C VAL A 65 3.92 6.79 7.98
N VAL A 66 5.15 7.17 7.63
CA VAL A 66 6.37 6.38 7.88
C VAL A 66 7.13 6.95 9.06
N GLY A 67 8.04 6.18 9.65
CA GLY A 67 8.75 6.51 10.88
C GLY A 67 8.08 5.94 12.13
N GLY A 68 8.58 6.33 13.30
CA GLY A 68 8.13 5.87 14.61
C GLY A 68 8.30 6.93 15.69
N ASP A 69 7.52 6.78 16.76
CA ASP A 69 7.41 7.75 17.86
C ASP A 69 8.53 7.59 18.92
N ASP A 70 9.65 6.95 18.58
CA ASP A 70 10.79 6.72 19.47
C ASP A 70 11.62 8.02 19.64
N ALA A 71 11.58 8.58 20.85
CA ALA A 71 12.17 9.89 21.15
C ALA A 71 13.70 9.90 20.99
N ASP A 72 14.37 8.78 21.25
CA ASP A 72 15.83 8.67 21.17
C ASP A 72 16.32 8.70 19.71
N HIS A 73 15.42 8.41 18.76
CA HIS A 73 15.70 8.32 17.34
C HIS A 73 14.96 9.37 16.50
N ALA A 74 14.29 10.34 17.12
CA ALA A 74 13.39 11.27 16.43
C ALA A 74 14.06 12.02 15.27
N TYR A 75 15.34 12.39 15.38
CA TYR A 75 16.05 13.09 14.30
C TYR A 75 16.17 12.28 13.00
N ALA A 76 16.06 10.95 13.05
CA ALA A 76 16.17 10.04 11.91
C ALA A 76 14.84 9.33 11.59
N GLU A 77 14.05 9.02 12.63
CA GLU A 77 12.90 8.12 12.58
C GLU A 77 11.56 8.82 12.86
N HIS A 78 11.51 10.10 13.26
CA HIS A 78 10.25 10.80 13.58
C HIS A 78 9.15 10.58 12.51
N PRO A 79 7.88 10.40 12.92
CA PRO A 79 6.81 10.12 11.97
C PRO A 79 6.62 11.27 10.99
N ARG A 80 6.49 10.93 9.71
CA ARG A 80 6.25 11.90 8.64
C ARG A 80 5.26 11.36 7.62
N PRO A 81 4.44 12.21 7.00
CA PRO A 81 3.68 11.83 5.82
C PRO A 81 4.61 11.37 4.70
N ALA A 82 4.16 10.39 3.94
CA ALA A 82 4.78 9.90 2.73
C ALA A 82 3.71 9.40 1.75
N GLN A 83 4.09 9.31 0.48
CA GLN A 83 3.23 8.89 -0.61
C GLN A 83 3.80 7.60 -1.20
N ILE A 84 2.91 6.68 -1.55
CA ILE A 84 3.28 5.43 -2.21
C ILE A 84 2.34 5.15 -3.37
N ALA A 85 2.89 4.64 -4.47
CA ALA A 85 2.14 4.21 -5.63
C ALA A 85 2.68 2.87 -6.14
N GLY A 86 1.81 2.07 -6.76
CA GLY A 86 2.23 0.84 -7.43
C GLY A 86 2.74 1.12 -8.85
N SER A 87 3.60 0.24 -9.36
CA SER A 87 4.16 0.32 -10.71
C SER A 87 3.27 -0.32 -11.78
N PHE A 88 2.53 -1.37 -11.43
CA PHE A 88 1.72 -2.17 -12.34
C PHE A 88 0.25 -2.11 -11.94
N ASP A 89 -0.66 -2.07 -12.90
CA ASP A 89 -2.08 -2.20 -12.62
C ASP A 89 -2.40 -3.69 -12.32
N GLN A 90 -3.05 -3.95 -11.18
CA GLN A 90 -3.65 -5.25 -10.88
C GLN A 90 -5.03 -5.36 -11.54
N ASP A 91 -5.78 -4.26 -11.46
CA ASP A 91 -7.09 -4.03 -12.05
C ASP A 91 -7.33 -2.51 -12.14
N ALA A 92 -8.55 -2.08 -12.46
CA ALA A 92 -8.88 -0.66 -12.61
C ALA A 92 -8.76 0.16 -11.31
N LYS A 93 -8.74 -0.48 -10.14
CA LYS A 93 -8.83 0.17 -8.81
C LYS A 93 -7.60 -0.06 -7.95
N THR A 94 -6.71 -0.97 -8.35
CA THR A 94 -5.55 -1.37 -7.58
C THR A 94 -4.30 -1.42 -8.44
N ARG A 95 -3.20 -0.88 -7.93
CA ARG A 95 -1.84 -1.05 -8.44
C ARG A 95 -0.98 -1.85 -7.48
N PHE A 96 0.16 -2.33 -7.96
CA PHE A 96 1.16 -2.96 -7.12
C PHE A 96 2.58 -2.70 -7.62
N TYR A 97 3.55 -2.82 -6.72
CA TYR A 97 4.90 -3.20 -7.08
C TYR A 97 5.20 -4.59 -6.50
N LEU A 98 6.22 -5.25 -7.03
CA LEU A 98 6.67 -6.54 -6.51
C LEU A 98 7.87 -6.31 -5.60
N ILE A 99 7.91 -6.97 -4.46
CA ILE A 99 9.06 -6.96 -3.53
C ILE A 99 9.50 -8.38 -3.25
N GLY A 100 10.81 -8.59 -3.17
CA GLY A 100 11.42 -9.88 -2.88
C GLY A 100 10.86 -10.45 -1.58
N LYS A 101 10.37 -11.70 -1.64
CA LYS A 101 9.81 -12.41 -0.50
C LYS A 101 10.85 -12.65 0.59
N TYR A 102 12.10 -12.82 0.18
CA TYR A 102 13.27 -13.06 1.00
C TYR A 102 14.37 -12.05 0.64
N GLU A 103 15.37 -11.93 1.49
CA GLU A 103 16.67 -11.35 1.14
C GLU A 103 17.29 -12.11 -0.04
N VAL A 104 18.12 -11.45 -0.84
CA VAL A 104 18.91 -12.14 -1.87
C VAL A 104 19.91 -13.06 -1.18
N ASN A 105 19.85 -14.36 -1.43
CA ASN A 105 20.79 -15.31 -0.83
C ASN A 105 22.07 -15.47 -1.68
N ARG A 106 23.10 -16.08 -1.09
CA ARG A 106 24.41 -16.28 -1.74
C ARG A 106 24.32 -17.10 -3.03
N ALA A 107 23.43 -18.09 -3.08
CA ALA A 107 23.21 -18.89 -4.28
C ALA A 107 22.67 -18.05 -5.44
N GLN A 108 21.65 -17.24 -5.18
CA GLN A 108 21.05 -16.31 -6.16
C GLN A 108 22.10 -15.29 -6.62
N TYR A 109 22.91 -14.76 -5.71
CA TYR A 109 23.99 -13.85 -6.05
C TYR A 109 25.02 -14.49 -6.99
N ALA A 110 25.46 -15.72 -6.68
CA ALA A 110 26.44 -16.48 -7.45
C ALA A 110 25.91 -16.94 -8.83
N ALA A 111 24.60 -17.19 -8.97
CA ALA A 111 23.99 -17.68 -10.20
C ALA A 111 24.20 -16.75 -11.40
N LEU A 112 24.31 -15.44 -11.18
CA LEU A 112 24.62 -14.45 -12.24
C LEU A 112 26.14 -14.31 -12.52
N GLY A 113 26.99 -15.02 -11.78
CA GLY A 113 28.46 -14.98 -11.86
C GLY A 113 29.10 -16.04 -12.76
N SER A 114 28.33 -16.82 -13.52
CA SER A 114 28.79 -17.88 -14.45
C SER A 114 29.16 -19.24 -13.81
N GLN A 115 28.93 -19.44 -12.50
CA GLN A 115 29.14 -20.73 -11.84
C GLN A 115 27.80 -21.41 -11.57
N CYS A 116 27.52 -22.47 -12.33
CA CYS A 116 26.31 -23.28 -12.12
C CYS A 116 26.65 -24.54 -11.31
N GLN A 117 26.49 -24.43 -10.00
CA GLN A 117 26.50 -25.56 -9.07
C GLN A 117 25.20 -25.52 -8.24
N PRO A 118 24.60 -26.68 -7.89
CA PRO A 118 23.47 -26.71 -6.97
C PRO A 118 23.82 -26.01 -5.64
N PRO A 119 22.91 -25.24 -5.04
CA PRO A 119 23.19 -24.52 -3.80
C PRO A 119 23.52 -25.47 -2.64
N ALA A 120 24.66 -25.24 -1.97
CA ALA A 120 24.95 -25.84 -0.67
C ALA A 120 24.18 -25.12 0.46
N ASP A 121 24.16 -25.70 1.67
CA ASP A 121 23.39 -25.16 2.80
C ASP A 121 23.80 -23.72 3.19
N ASP A 122 25.10 -23.43 3.17
CA ASP A 122 25.63 -22.08 3.45
C ASP A 122 25.27 -21.07 2.36
N GLN A 123 24.92 -21.53 1.15
CA GLN A 123 24.49 -20.67 0.06
C GLN A 123 23.04 -20.20 0.20
N ARG A 124 22.30 -20.74 1.18
CA ARG A 124 20.95 -20.28 1.56
C ARG A 124 20.95 -19.09 2.52
N LEU A 125 22.12 -18.73 3.06
CA LEU A 125 22.30 -17.53 3.88
C LEU A 125 22.12 -16.26 3.03
N PRO A 126 21.69 -15.12 3.62
CA PRO A 126 21.65 -13.85 2.92
C PRO A 126 23.03 -13.51 2.34
N GLN A 127 23.03 -12.94 1.13
CA GLN A 127 24.23 -12.37 0.54
C GLN A 127 24.53 -11.04 1.23
N THR A 128 25.51 -11.09 2.12
CA THR A 128 26.06 -9.90 2.78
C THR A 128 27.47 -9.61 2.26
N ASN A 129 28.18 -8.66 2.87
CA ASN A 129 29.55 -8.28 2.48
C ASN A 129 29.64 -7.82 1.01
N VAL A 130 28.62 -7.10 0.56
CA VAL A 130 28.58 -6.42 -0.74
C VAL A 130 28.50 -4.92 -0.53
N THR A 131 28.90 -4.15 -1.54
CA THR A 131 28.70 -2.70 -1.58
C THR A 131 27.32 -2.36 -2.11
N TRP A 132 26.87 -1.13 -1.87
CA TRP A 132 25.63 -0.61 -2.46
C TRP A 132 25.65 -0.66 -4.00
N LEU A 133 26.80 -0.33 -4.61
CA LEU A 133 26.96 -0.39 -6.07
C LEU A 133 26.93 -1.83 -6.61
N GLU A 134 27.48 -2.80 -5.88
CA GLU A 134 27.42 -4.22 -6.25
C GLU A 134 26.00 -4.78 -6.15
N ALA A 135 25.21 -4.35 -5.16
CA ALA A 135 23.79 -4.72 -5.03
C ALA A 135 22.96 -4.14 -6.20
N MET A 136 23.17 -2.88 -6.55
CA MET A 136 22.55 -2.26 -7.73
C MET A 136 23.00 -2.93 -9.05
N ALA A 137 24.29 -3.26 -9.19
CA ALA A 137 24.80 -3.98 -10.34
C ALA A 137 24.26 -5.42 -10.43
N PHE A 138 23.96 -6.06 -9.30
CA PHE A 138 23.24 -7.32 -9.29
C PHE A 138 21.80 -7.16 -9.83
N ALA A 139 21.06 -6.15 -9.35
CA ALA A 139 19.71 -5.86 -9.83
C ALA A 139 19.65 -5.60 -11.34
N ASP A 140 20.61 -4.81 -11.86
CA ASP A 140 20.76 -4.55 -13.29
C ASP A 140 21.07 -5.82 -14.09
N ARG A 141 22.09 -6.59 -13.68
CA ARG A 141 22.43 -7.87 -14.35
C ARG A 141 21.26 -8.84 -14.35
N TYR A 142 20.51 -8.92 -13.26
CA TYR A 142 19.36 -9.81 -13.20
C TYR A 142 18.23 -9.34 -14.13
N SER A 143 17.97 -8.03 -14.16
CA SER A 143 17.01 -7.43 -15.09
C SER A 143 17.37 -7.74 -16.54
N GLN A 144 18.63 -7.52 -16.94
CA GLN A 144 19.10 -7.84 -18.29
C GLN A 144 18.97 -9.33 -18.62
N TRP A 145 19.26 -10.21 -17.66
CA TRP A 145 19.09 -11.64 -17.85
C TRP A 145 17.62 -12.02 -18.05
N LEU A 146 16.70 -11.48 -17.24
CA LEU A 146 15.26 -11.73 -17.38
C LEU A 146 14.72 -11.22 -18.72
N LEU A 147 15.13 -10.01 -19.14
CA LEU A 147 14.76 -9.45 -20.44
C LEU A 147 15.24 -10.31 -21.61
N LYS A 148 16.37 -10.99 -21.46
CA LYS A 148 16.92 -11.87 -22.50
C LYS A 148 16.30 -13.28 -22.50
N ASN A 149 16.00 -13.82 -21.32
CA ASN A 149 15.68 -15.25 -21.17
C ASN A 149 14.25 -15.54 -20.69
N ALA A 150 13.51 -14.55 -20.21
CA ALA A 150 12.19 -14.70 -19.59
C ALA A 150 11.30 -13.45 -19.72
N ALA A 151 11.45 -12.67 -20.79
CA ALA A 151 10.72 -11.41 -20.98
C ALA A 151 9.20 -11.56 -21.08
N ASP A 152 8.74 -12.74 -21.50
CA ASP A 152 7.33 -13.14 -21.53
C ASP A 152 6.73 -13.31 -20.13
N LYS A 153 7.56 -13.59 -19.12
CA LYS A 153 7.14 -13.76 -17.72
C LYS A 153 7.12 -12.45 -16.94
N LEU A 154 7.75 -11.40 -17.44
CA LEU A 154 7.83 -10.11 -16.74
C LEU A 154 6.47 -9.39 -16.77
N PRO A 155 6.02 -8.81 -15.64
CA PRO A 155 4.90 -7.88 -15.65
C PRO A 155 5.25 -6.67 -16.53
N LYS A 156 4.23 -6.08 -17.15
CA LYS A 156 4.39 -4.98 -18.11
C LYS A 156 3.43 -3.84 -17.79
N ASP A 157 3.86 -2.62 -18.12
CA ASP A 157 2.95 -1.49 -18.32
C ASP A 157 3.02 -1.08 -19.79
N GLY A 158 1.91 -1.27 -20.51
CA GLY A 158 1.91 -1.24 -21.97
C GLY A 158 2.89 -2.27 -22.56
N GLN A 159 3.88 -1.78 -23.32
CA GLN A 159 4.92 -2.63 -23.93
C GLN A 159 6.21 -2.68 -23.10
N GLN A 160 6.32 -1.92 -22.01
CA GLN A 160 7.54 -1.86 -21.21
C GLN A 160 7.55 -2.99 -20.19
N PRO A 161 8.54 -3.90 -20.24
CA PRO A 161 8.73 -4.90 -19.21
C PRO A 161 9.26 -4.28 -17.91
N GLY A 162 8.93 -4.92 -16.79
CA GLY A 162 9.48 -4.57 -15.50
C GLY A 162 11.00 -4.77 -15.41
N PHE A 163 11.64 -4.00 -14.54
CA PHE A 163 13.05 -4.11 -14.18
C PHE A 163 13.21 -4.10 -12.66
N LEU A 164 14.35 -4.57 -12.18
CA LEU A 164 14.68 -4.69 -10.76
C LEU A 164 15.57 -3.54 -10.28
N ARG A 165 15.36 -3.15 -9.03
CA ARG A 165 16.23 -2.23 -8.29
C ARG A 165 16.13 -2.51 -6.79
N LEU A 166 16.93 -1.83 -5.98
CA LEU A 166 16.68 -1.76 -4.54
C LEU A 166 15.32 -1.06 -4.27
N PRO A 167 14.61 -1.42 -3.19
CA PRO A 167 13.40 -0.68 -2.78
C PRO A 167 13.75 0.76 -2.43
N THR A 168 12.82 1.70 -2.64
CA THR A 168 12.90 3.00 -1.96
C THR A 168 12.71 2.79 -0.47
N GLU A 169 13.05 3.79 0.34
CA GLU A 169 12.86 3.66 1.79
C GLU A 169 11.37 3.52 2.15
N VAL A 170 10.51 4.26 1.44
CA VAL A 170 9.05 4.23 1.63
C VAL A 170 8.47 2.89 1.19
N GLU A 171 8.92 2.34 0.06
CA GLU A 171 8.51 0.99 -0.39
C GLU A 171 8.91 -0.06 0.65
N TRP A 172 10.16 -0.01 1.11
CA TRP A 172 10.67 -0.95 2.11
C TRP A 172 9.84 -0.90 3.39
N GLU A 173 9.61 0.29 3.95
CA GLU A 173 8.90 0.43 5.22
C GLU A 173 7.42 0.07 5.10
N PHE A 174 6.76 0.47 4.02
CA PHE A 174 5.38 0.06 3.74
C PHE A 174 5.27 -1.46 3.70
N ALA A 175 6.17 -2.12 2.98
CA ALA A 175 6.19 -3.57 2.87
C ALA A 175 6.53 -4.25 4.21
N ALA A 176 7.50 -3.72 4.95
CA ALA A 176 7.94 -4.23 6.25
C ALA A 176 6.82 -4.21 7.29
N ARG A 177 6.01 -3.15 7.31
CA ARG A 177 4.86 -2.97 8.21
C ARG A 177 3.64 -3.82 7.85
N GLY A 178 3.64 -4.48 6.69
CA GLY A 178 2.51 -5.28 6.21
C GLY A 178 1.56 -4.55 5.25
N GLY A 179 1.95 -3.36 4.77
CA GLY A 179 1.22 -2.60 3.75
C GLY A 179 -0.24 -2.37 4.09
N LEU A 180 -1.14 -2.67 3.15
CA LEU A 180 -2.59 -2.59 3.37
C LEU A 180 -3.22 -3.91 3.83
N ALA A 181 -2.43 -4.94 4.13
CA ALA A 181 -2.92 -6.11 4.84
C ALA A 181 -3.11 -5.84 6.34
N VAL A 182 -2.61 -4.71 6.85
CA VAL A 182 -2.71 -4.32 8.26
C VAL A 182 -3.61 -3.08 8.47
N PRO A 183 -4.34 -3.01 9.60
CA PRO A 183 -5.03 -1.80 10.02
C PRO A 183 -4.07 -0.64 10.28
N VAL A 184 -4.54 0.60 10.11
CA VAL A 184 -3.71 1.82 10.30
C VAL A 184 -3.13 1.92 11.71
N ALA A 185 -3.86 1.47 12.73
CA ALA A 185 -3.36 1.46 14.11
C ALA A 185 -2.13 0.55 14.24
N GLN A 186 -2.22 -0.69 13.74
CA GLN A 186 -1.10 -1.64 13.78
C GLN A 186 0.05 -1.23 12.84
N PHE A 187 -0.26 -0.59 11.71
CA PHE A 187 0.76 -0.07 10.79
C PHE A 187 1.71 0.92 11.49
N ARG A 188 1.24 1.68 12.48
CA ARG A 188 2.04 2.68 13.21
C ARG A 188 2.83 2.13 14.39
N GLU A 189 2.63 0.87 14.74
CA GLU A 189 3.34 0.25 15.86
C GLU A 189 4.85 0.12 15.58
N ARG A 190 5.61 -0.19 16.63
CA ARG A 190 7.08 -0.34 16.57
C ARG A 190 7.53 -1.42 15.57
N THR A 191 6.73 -2.49 15.45
CA THR A 191 6.96 -3.63 14.56
C THR A 191 5.65 -4.00 13.86
N PHE A 192 5.71 -4.88 12.84
CA PHE A 192 4.50 -5.44 12.25
C PHE A 192 3.75 -6.35 13.24
N PRO A 193 2.42 -6.54 13.10
CA PRO A 193 1.66 -7.37 14.02
C PRO A 193 2.10 -8.84 13.96
N MET A 194 2.30 -9.44 15.13
CA MET A 194 2.71 -10.83 15.33
C MET A 194 1.72 -11.50 16.29
N ASP A 195 1.23 -12.69 15.92
CA ASP A 195 0.30 -13.47 16.76
C ASP A 195 1.02 -14.37 17.79
N ASP A 196 2.35 -14.31 17.84
CA ASP A 196 3.23 -15.17 18.66
C ASP A 196 4.48 -14.36 19.04
N GLU A 197 5.36 -14.96 19.83
CA GLU A 197 6.60 -14.32 20.28
C GLU A 197 7.51 -13.89 19.11
N MET A 198 8.21 -12.76 19.26
CA MET A 198 9.05 -12.16 18.22
C MET A 198 10.08 -13.12 17.62
N VAL A 199 10.61 -14.05 18.43
CA VAL A 199 11.57 -15.09 18.02
C VAL A 199 11.04 -16.04 16.93
N ARG A 200 9.72 -16.07 16.71
CA ARG A 200 9.09 -16.82 15.62
C ARG A 200 9.06 -16.08 14.28
N TYR A 201 9.43 -14.79 14.26
CA TYR A 201 9.32 -13.91 13.09
C TYR A 201 10.62 -13.17 12.75
N VAL A 202 11.47 -12.90 13.74
CA VAL A 202 12.62 -11.99 13.61
C VAL A 202 13.90 -12.68 14.08
N TRP A 203 14.96 -12.59 13.28
CA TRP A 203 16.31 -13.02 13.65
C TRP A 203 17.10 -11.89 14.32
N PHE A 204 16.88 -11.70 15.62
CA PHE A 204 17.59 -10.71 16.45
C PHE A 204 18.75 -11.33 17.26
N GLU A 205 19.54 -10.49 17.93
CA GLU A 205 20.63 -10.88 18.82
C GLU A 205 20.14 -11.65 20.06
N GLY A 206 20.59 -12.88 20.23
CA GLY A 206 20.27 -13.70 21.40
C GLY A 206 20.51 -15.17 21.13
N THR A 207 20.78 -15.95 22.19
CA THR A 207 21.03 -17.40 22.09
C THR A 207 19.79 -18.19 21.65
N GLU A 208 18.60 -17.65 21.91
CA GLU A 208 17.28 -18.16 21.56
C GLU A 208 16.88 -17.84 20.11
N SER A 209 17.61 -16.93 19.46
CA SER A 209 17.36 -16.40 18.13
C SER A 209 18.57 -16.66 17.21
N ALA A 210 19.24 -15.62 16.71
CA ALA A 210 20.26 -15.76 15.67
C ALA A 210 21.61 -16.27 16.20
N ASN A 211 21.84 -16.22 17.53
CA ASN A 211 23.05 -16.68 18.20
C ASN A 211 24.35 -16.14 17.54
N GLY A 212 24.33 -14.85 17.19
CA GLY A 212 25.46 -14.13 16.59
C GLY A 212 25.83 -14.55 15.16
N LYS A 213 24.94 -15.23 14.44
CA LYS A 213 25.18 -15.69 13.06
C LYS A 213 23.99 -15.40 12.15
N PRO A 214 24.23 -15.14 10.85
CA PRO A 214 23.15 -15.08 9.88
C PRO A 214 22.49 -16.46 9.77
N GLN A 215 21.20 -16.45 9.47
CA GLN A 215 20.37 -17.64 9.33
C GLN A 215 19.92 -17.83 7.88
N PRO A 216 19.62 -19.08 7.46
CA PRO A 216 19.07 -19.31 6.13
C PRO A 216 17.76 -18.52 5.95
N ILE A 217 17.55 -17.99 4.74
CA ILE A 217 16.35 -17.20 4.45
C ILE A 217 15.06 -18.02 4.65
N GLY A 218 14.00 -17.37 5.11
CA GLY A 218 12.65 -17.92 5.14
C GLY A 218 12.41 -19.00 6.20
N MET A 219 13.24 -19.09 7.23
CA MET A 219 13.10 -20.11 8.27
C MET A 219 12.10 -19.74 9.37
N LEU A 220 11.76 -18.45 9.51
CA LEU A 220 10.76 -17.93 10.44
C LEU A 220 9.44 -17.59 9.74
N ARG A 221 8.40 -17.28 10.53
CA ARG A 221 7.08 -16.88 10.01
C ARG A 221 7.18 -15.51 9.29
N PRO A 222 6.37 -15.28 8.24
CA PRO A 222 6.40 -14.02 7.52
C PRO A 222 5.66 -12.91 8.27
N ASN A 223 5.87 -11.67 7.82
CA ASN A 223 4.99 -10.55 8.13
C ASN A 223 3.62 -10.68 7.39
N PRO A 224 2.64 -9.79 7.64
CA PRO A 224 1.31 -9.87 7.03
C PRO A 224 1.25 -9.81 5.48
N LEU A 225 2.31 -9.33 4.80
CA LEU A 225 2.40 -9.40 3.32
C LEU A 225 2.99 -10.71 2.79
N GLY A 226 3.40 -11.61 3.69
CA GLY A 226 4.08 -12.86 3.32
C GLY A 226 5.58 -12.68 3.10
N LEU A 227 6.18 -11.60 3.61
CA LEU A 227 7.63 -11.36 3.51
C LEU A 227 8.35 -11.93 4.73
N HIS A 228 9.50 -12.56 4.49
CA HIS A 228 10.34 -13.12 5.54
C HIS A 228 11.59 -12.27 5.74
N ASP A 229 12.15 -12.37 6.94
CA ASP A 229 13.44 -11.78 7.32
C ASP A 229 13.49 -10.27 7.03
N VAL A 230 12.35 -9.57 7.10
CA VAL A 230 12.30 -8.11 6.88
C VAL A 230 12.79 -7.36 8.11
N LEU A 231 12.76 -8.01 9.27
CA LEU A 231 13.39 -7.52 10.50
C LEU A 231 14.42 -8.57 10.94
N GLY A 232 15.61 -8.11 11.31
CA GLY A 232 16.73 -8.98 11.68
C GLY A 232 17.37 -9.69 10.48
N ASN A 233 18.12 -10.74 10.76
CA ASN A 233 18.97 -11.47 9.81
C ASN A 233 20.04 -10.56 9.19
N ALA A 234 19.80 -9.85 8.10
CA ALA A 234 20.73 -8.86 7.56
C ALA A 234 20.09 -7.47 7.42
N ASP A 235 20.90 -6.43 7.61
CA ASP A 235 20.48 -5.08 7.26
C ASP A 235 20.25 -5.00 5.75
N GLU A 236 19.23 -4.28 5.32
CA GLU A 236 18.88 -4.22 3.90
C GLU A 236 19.11 -2.85 3.31
N MET A 237 19.93 -2.79 2.26
CA MET A 237 20.17 -1.57 1.49
C MET A 237 18.93 -1.11 0.73
N VAL A 238 18.65 0.20 0.77
CA VAL A 238 17.59 0.83 -0.04
C VAL A 238 18.19 1.78 -1.10
N PHE A 239 17.36 2.19 -2.06
CA PHE A 239 17.76 2.89 -3.28
C PHE A 239 18.16 4.36 -3.08
N GLU A 240 17.66 4.98 -2.03
CA GLU A 240 17.76 6.43 -1.83
C GLU A 240 18.88 6.82 -0.85
N PRO A 241 19.47 8.02 -1.00
CA PRO A 241 20.44 8.52 -0.04
C PRO A 241 19.77 8.88 1.29
N TYR A 242 20.54 8.77 2.37
CA TYR A 242 20.10 9.17 3.70
C TYR A 242 19.80 10.66 3.75
N ARG A 243 18.71 10.98 4.44
CA ARG A 243 18.31 12.35 4.79
C ARG A 243 17.78 12.33 6.21
N LEU A 244 18.22 13.28 7.04
CA LEU A 244 17.66 13.52 8.36
C LEU A 244 16.17 13.87 8.26
N ASN A 245 15.42 13.63 9.33
CA ASN A 245 14.08 14.18 9.45
C ASN A 245 14.15 15.66 9.85
N ARG A 246 13.25 16.45 9.27
CA ARG A 246 12.92 17.81 9.66
C ARG A 246 11.42 17.85 9.91
N LEU A 247 11.02 17.30 11.06
CA LEU A 247 9.63 17.13 11.47
C LEU A 247 8.85 16.33 10.41
N ASP A 248 7.93 16.98 9.71
CA ASP A 248 6.98 16.40 8.75
C ASP A 248 7.57 16.06 7.37
N ARG A 249 8.88 16.26 7.18
CA ARG A 249 9.55 15.95 5.91
C ARG A 249 11.01 15.57 6.09
N LEU A 250 11.63 15.10 5.01
CA LEU A 250 13.08 14.91 4.96
C LEU A 250 13.82 16.25 4.85
N HIS A 251 15.01 16.30 5.43
CA HIS A 251 15.97 17.38 5.28
C HIS A 251 16.53 17.45 3.85
N GLY A 252 17.02 18.64 3.47
CA GLY A 252 17.48 18.91 2.10
C GLY A 252 18.82 18.27 1.75
N GLN A 253 19.67 18.02 2.75
CA GLN A 253 20.99 17.41 2.56
C GLN A 253 20.88 15.90 2.37
N ALA A 254 21.40 15.41 1.24
CA ALA A 254 21.59 13.99 0.97
C ALA A 254 22.97 13.53 1.48
N GLY A 255 23.00 12.37 2.15
CA GLY A 255 24.19 11.77 2.74
C GLY A 255 24.60 10.45 2.08
N GLY A 256 25.01 9.48 2.90
CA GLY A 256 25.33 8.10 2.49
C GLY A 256 24.12 7.32 1.99
N PHE A 257 24.22 6.00 1.86
CA PHE A 257 23.06 5.15 1.60
C PHE A 257 22.39 4.73 2.90
N VAL A 258 21.13 4.31 2.82
CA VAL A 258 20.37 3.86 3.99
C VAL A 258 20.34 2.33 4.03
N VAL A 259 20.46 1.79 5.25
CA VAL A 259 20.10 0.40 5.54
C VAL A 259 18.94 0.34 6.55
N ARG A 260 18.11 -0.70 6.44
CA ARG A 260 16.87 -0.89 7.21
C ARG A 260 16.79 -2.29 7.81
N GLY A 261 15.90 -2.47 8.79
CA GLY A 261 15.45 -3.79 9.29
C GLY A 261 16.24 -4.37 10.46
N GLY A 262 17.49 -3.95 10.63
CA GLY A 262 18.39 -4.55 11.61
C GLY A 262 18.91 -5.91 11.13
N ASN A 263 19.81 -6.50 11.91
CA ASN A 263 20.50 -7.74 11.55
C ASN A 263 20.60 -8.70 12.74
N TYR A 264 21.29 -9.83 12.58
CA TYR A 264 21.48 -10.85 13.62
C TYR A 264 22.23 -10.39 14.89
N PHE A 265 22.77 -9.16 14.91
CA PHE A 265 23.32 -8.48 16.10
C PHE A 265 22.43 -7.35 16.64
N THR A 266 21.25 -7.13 16.08
CA THR A 266 20.32 -6.13 16.62
C THR A 266 19.62 -6.69 17.85
N PRO A 267 19.72 -6.05 19.04
CA PRO A 267 19.02 -6.48 20.24
C PRO A 267 17.50 -6.55 20.03
N GLN A 268 16.82 -7.52 20.65
CA GLN A 268 15.36 -7.66 20.54
C GLN A 268 14.60 -6.35 20.82
N ALA A 269 15.02 -5.62 21.84
CA ALA A 269 14.40 -4.35 22.24
C ALA A 269 14.61 -3.23 21.20
N GLU A 270 15.64 -3.32 20.35
CA GLU A 270 15.98 -2.32 19.34
C GLU A 270 15.35 -2.60 17.97
N VAL A 271 14.72 -3.76 17.78
CA VAL A 271 14.03 -4.09 16.52
C VAL A 271 12.90 -3.10 16.27
N ARG A 272 12.95 -2.40 15.13
CA ARG A 272 11.95 -1.41 14.70
C ARG A 272 11.79 -1.43 13.18
N THR A 273 10.55 -1.37 12.70
CA THR A 273 10.28 -1.11 11.28
C THR A 273 10.72 0.29 10.86
N ALA A 274 10.82 1.25 11.79
CA ALA A 274 11.29 2.61 11.54
C ALA A 274 12.83 2.75 11.51
N GLN A 275 13.60 1.72 11.89
CA GLN A 275 15.06 1.84 12.07
C GLN A 275 15.81 2.18 10.78
N ARG A 276 16.49 3.33 10.76
CA ARG A 276 17.26 3.79 9.61
C ARG A 276 18.68 4.10 10.01
N ILE A 277 19.65 3.48 9.34
CA ILE A 277 21.06 3.74 9.59
C ILE A 277 21.69 4.31 8.33
N GLU A 278 22.38 5.45 8.48
CA GLU A 278 23.22 6.02 7.43
C GLU A 278 24.53 5.23 7.33
N VAL A 279 24.89 4.81 6.12
CA VAL A 279 26.15 4.12 5.84
C VAL A 279 26.93 4.89 4.77
N PRO A 280 28.20 5.23 5.00
CA PRO A 280 29.02 5.87 3.98
C PRO A 280 29.35 4.89 2.86
N PHE A 281 29.37 5.37 1.61
CA PHE A 281 29.75 4.55 0.44
C PHE A 281 31.20 4.04 0.51
N TYR A 282 32.08 4.77 1.21
CA TYR A 282 33.50 4.47 1.28
C TYR A 282 34.03 4.56 2.71
N VAL A 283 34.92 3.66 3.09
CA VAL A 283 35.60 3.65 4.39
C VAL A 283 37.08 3.32 4.14
N LYS A 284 37.99 4.14 4.69
CA LYS A 284 39.45 3.99 4.51
C LYS A 284 39.89 3.91 3.03
N GLY A 285 39.23 4.68 2.15
CA GLY A 285 39.56 4.73 0.72
C GLY A 285 38.94 3.63 -0.13
N GLU A 286 38.24 2.66 0.46
CA GLU A 286 37.65 1.52 -0.24
C GLU A 286 36.12 1.54 -0.20
N PRO A 287 35.43 0.98 -1.21
CA PRO A 287 33.98 0.76 -1.16
C PRO A 287 33.56 -0.04 0.08
N ARG A 288 32.60 0.48 0.83
CA ARG A 288 32.14 -0.10 2.09
C ARG A 288 31.39 -1.40 1.86
N ARG A 289 31.84 -2.47 2.51
CA ARG A 289 31.18 -3.78 2.63
C ARG A 289 31.06 -4.15 4.10
N ALA A 290 29.93 -4.73 4.52
CA ALA A 290 29.68 -5.15 5.90
C ALA A 290 29.16 -6.59 5.95
N GLU A 291 29.63 -7.39 6.90
CA GLU A 291 29.22 -8.80 7.06
C GLU A 291 27.73 -8.96 7.41
N THR A 292 27.11 -7.92 7.96
CA THR A 292 25.70 -7.90 8.37
C THR A 292 24.77 -7.28 7.34
N THR A 293 25.29 -6.67 6.27
CA THR A 293 24.46 -5.88 5.34
C THR A 293 24.31 -6.61 4.01
N GLY A 294 23.07 -6.93 3.68
CA GLY A 294 22.61 -7.48 2.41
C GLY A 294 21.57 -6.59 1.75
N PHE A 295 20.66 -7.20 0.99
CA PHE A 295 19.60 -6.48 0.28
C PHE A 295 18.47 -7.40 -0.17
N ARG A 296 17.32 -6.80 -0.44
CA ARG A 296 16.25 -7.40 -1.26
C ARG A 296 15.96 -6.51 -2.45
N LEU A 297 15.23 -7.03 -3.43
CA LEU A 297 14.90 -6.32 -4.66
C LEU A 297 13.42 -6.00 -4.75
N VAL A 298 13.09 -4.93 -5.46
CA VAL A 298 11.75 -4.69 -5.98
C VAL A 298 11.76 -4.76 -7.51
N MET A 299 10.64 -5.16 -8.10
CA MET A 299 10.40 -5.05 -9.53
C MET A 299 9.36 -3.96 -9.80
N THR A 300 9.72 -3.06 -10.70
CA THR A 300 8.96 -1.87 -11.08
C THR A 300 9.02 -1.66 -12.60
N VAL A 301 8.35 -0.63 -13.13
CA VAL A 301 8.35 -0.28 -14.56
C VAL A 301 8.63 1.22 -14.71
N PRO A 302 9.16 1.70 -15.85
CA PRO A 302 9.31 3.13 -16.07
C PRO A 302 7.96 3.85 -15.96
N VAL A 303 7.93 5.00 -15.26
CA VAL A 303 6.68 5.76 -15.02
C VAL A 303 6.06 6.25 -16.34
N GLU A 304 6.89 6.74 -17.26
CA GLU A 304 6.49 7.14 -18.61
C GLU A 304 6.66 5.97 -19.59
N SER A 305 5.93 4.87 -19.33
CA SER A 305 6.08 3.60 -20.05
C SER A 305 5.68 3.64 -21.53
N SER A 306 4.77 4.54 -21.93
CA SER A 306 4.23 4.61 -23.29
C SER A 306 3.75 6.02 -23.65
N ARG A 307 3.47 6.24 -24.94
CA ARG A 307 2.88 7.50 -25.42
C ARG A 307 1.49 7.72 -24.82
N GLU A 308 0.71 6.64 -24.70
CA GLU A 308 -0.61 6.62 -24.08
C GLU A 308 -0.51 6.99 -22.60
N LYS A 309 0.44 6.38 -21.87
CA LYS A 309 0.69 6.70 -20.45
C LYS A 309 1.10 8.16 -20.28
N LEU A 310 2.05 8.65 -21.07
CA LEU A 310 2.47 10.06 -21.04
C LEU A 310 1.31 11.01 -21.34
N ARG A 311 0.44 10.68 -22.30
CA ARG A 311 -0.77 11.47 -22.58
C ARG A 311 -1.69 11.50 -21.36
N SER A 312 -1.96 10.34 -20.75
CA SER A 312 -2.79 10.26 -19.54
C SER A 312 -2.21 11.02 -18.36
N LEU A 313 -0.88 11.01 -18.17
CA LEU A 313 -0.19 11.79 -17.13
C LEU A 313 -0.35 13.29 -17.35
N ARG A 314 -0.22 13.76 -18.60
CA ARG A 314 -0.44 15.17 -18.95
C ARG A 314 -1.89 15.59 -18.74
N GLU A 315 -2.84 14.78 -19.19
CA GLU A 315 -4.27 15.02 -18.97
C GLU A 315 -4.62 15.05 -17.47
N SER A 316 -4.02 14.18 -16.67
CA SER A 316 -4.15 14.22 -15.20
C SER A 316 -3.50 15.48 -14.61
N TRP A 317 -2.30 15.84 -15.04
CA TRP A 317 -1.57 17.02 -14.58
C TRP A 317 -2.34 18.32 -14.85
N ASP A 318 -2.92 18.45 -16.04
CA ASP A 318 -3.68 19.62 -16.45
C ASP A 318 -4.93 19.80 -15.58
N LYS A 319 -5.55 18.69 -15.14
CA LYS A 319 -6.70 18.69 -14.23
C LYS A 319 -6.34 19.00 -12.78
N LEU A 320 -5.11 18.76 -12.32
CA LEU A 320 -4.71 19.04 -10.93
C LEU A 320 -4.93 20.50 -10.60
N GLY A 321 -5.53 20.79 -9.45
CA GLY A 321 -5.81 22.15 -9.01
C GLY A 321 -6.68 22.98 -9.96
N SER A 322 -7.39 22.36 -10.91
CA SER A 322 -8.44 23.04 -11.68
C SER A 322 -9.69 23.14 -10.82
N ALA A 323 -10.34 24.31 -10.80
CA ALA A 323 -11.54 24.51 -10.00
C ALA A 323 -12.75 23.85 -10.65
N ALA A 324 -12.83 22.52 -10.65
CA ALA A 324 -14.11 21.86 -10.82
C ALA A 324 -14.89 21.90 -9.49
N ILE A 325 -15.14 23.07 -8.90
CA ILE A 325 -15.86 23.15 -7.62
C ILE A 325 -17.07 24.07 -7.69
N ALA A 326 -18.24 23.44 -7.60
CA ALA A 326 -19.33 23.70 -6.65
C ALA A 326 -20.70 23.55 -7.34
N PRO A 327 -21.75 23.16 -6.60
CA PRO A 327 -23.06 22.87 -7.16
C PRO A 327 -23.66 24.11 -7.86
N LYS A 328 -24.45 23.87 -8.91
CA LYS A 328 -25.61 24.73 -9.15
C LYS A 328 -26.34 24.86 -7.80
N ALA A 329 -26.52 26.10 -7.36
CA ALA A 329 -27.15 26.48 -6.11
C ALA A 329 -28.35 25.57 -5.73
N SER A 330 -28.52 25.35 -4.42
CA SER A 330 -29.71 24.73 -3.83
C SER A 330 -31.00 25.18 -4.54
N PRO A 331 -31.98 24.28 -4.73
CA PRO A 331 -33.24 24.65 -5.37
C PRO A 331 -33.96 25.72 -4.54
N GLY A 332 -33.95 26.97 -5.01
CA GLY A 332 -34.74 28.05 -4.39
C GLY A 332 -34.23 29.50 -4.48
N GLN A 333 -33.04 29.81 -5.00
CA GLN A 333 -32.59 31.22 -5.14
C GLN A 333 -32.84 31.79 -6.55
N PRO A 334 -33.36 33.03 -6.67
CA PRO A 334 -33.50 33.71 -7.96
C PRO A 334 -32.12 34.07 -8.52
N LYS A 335 -31.93 33.81 -9.82
CA LYS A 335 -30.71 34.20 -10.56
C LYS A 335 -30.65 35.72 -10.69
N SER A 336 -29.70 36.36 -10.04
CA SER A 336 -29.21 37.68 -10.46
C SER A 336 -28.18 37.50 -11.58
N ILE A 337 -28.34 38.30 -12.63
CA ILE A 337 -27.46 38.35 -13.81
C ILE A 337 -26.33 39.34 -13.49
N GLU A 338 -25.10 38.85 -13.40
CA GLU A 338 -23.86 39.64 -13.42
C GLU A 338 -22.77 38.89 -14.22
N PRO A 339 -21.78 39.60 -14.79
CA PRO A 339 -21.09 39.22 -16.03
C PRO A 339 -20.31 37.92 -15.88
N GLU A 340 -20.39 37.06 -16.90
CA GLU A 340 -19.79 35.71 -16.96
C GLU A 340 -18.27 35.75 -16.73
N GLY A 341 -17.85 35.70 -15.47
CA GLY A 341 -16.52 35.22 -15.09
C GLY A 341 -16.45 33.74 -15.44
N LEU A 342 -15.35 33.32 -16.07
CA LEU A 342 -15.13 31.92 -16.41
C LEU A 342 -15.15 31.08 -15.12
N ASP A 343 -15.86 29.95 -15.14
CA ASP A 343 -16.12 29.09 -13.97
C ASP A 343 -14.85 28.55 -13.26
N ASP A 344 -13.65 28.73 -13.84
CA ASP A 344 -12.36 28.31 -13.28
C ASP A 344 -11.34 29.48 -13.20
N PRO A 345 -11.06 30.03 -12.00
CA PRO A 345 -10.11 31.13 -11.83
C PRO A 345 -8.67 30.77 -12.20
N VAL A 346 -8.28 29.48 -12.18
CA VAL A 346 -6.96 29.05 -12.63
C VAL A 346 -6.86 29.13 -14.15
N ALA A 347 -7.91 28.74 -14.86
CA ALA A 347 -7.97 28.87 -16.32
C ALA A 347 -7.98 30.36 -16.74
N GLU A 348 -8.77 31.20 -16.05
CA GLU A 348 -8.82 32.63 -16.31
C GLU A 348 -7.46 33.30 -16.14
N LEU A 349 -6.75 33.02 -15.03
CA LEU A 349 -5.39 33.53 -14.82
C LEU A 349 -4.41 33.11 -15.92
N GLY A 350 -4.60 31.91 -16.50
CA GLY A 350 -3.84 31.45 -17.65
C GLY A 350 -4.08 32.31 -18.89
N VAL A 351 -5.34 32.57 -19.22
CA VAL A 351 -5.73 33.43 -20.34
C VAL A 351 -5.20 34.86 -20.16
N ILE A 352 -5.36 35.44 -18.97
CA ILE A 352 -4.85 36.78 -18.66
C ILE A 352 -3.32 36.82 -18.74
N SER A 353 -2.64 35.78 -18.25
CA SER A 353 -1.18 35.66 -18.32
C SER A 353 -0.67 35.60 -19.76
N ASP A 354 -1.36 34.87 -20.64
CA ASP A 354 -0.95 34.75 -22.04
C ASP A 354 -1.26 36.00 -22.85
N ALA A 355 -2.30 36.76 -22.49
CA ALA A 355 -2.61 38.07 -23.08
C ALA A 355 -1.68 39.20 -22.58
N ALA A 356 -0.98 39.02 -21.47
CA ALA A 356 -0.09 40.01 -20.90
C ALA A 356 1.16 40.24 -21.80
N GLN A 357 1.35 41.48 -22.26
CA GLN A 357 2.51 41.87 -23.06
C GLN A 357 3.78 42.07 -22.22
N ASP A 358 3.63 42.49 -20.97
CA ASP A 358 4.75 42.71 -20.06
C ASP A 358 5.26 41.38 -19.46
N ALA A 359 6.55 41.09 -19.65
CA ALA A 359 7.15 39.83 -19.22
C ALA A 359 7.13 39.64 -17.70
N ASN A 360 7.25 40.73 -16.92
CA ASN A 360 7.18 40.67 -15.47
C ASN A 360 5.75 40.35 -15.00
N MET A 361 4.75 41.04 -15.55
CA MET A 361 3.34 40.77 -15.31
C MET A 361 2.98 39.32 -15.66
N LYS A 362 3.42 38.84 -16.83
CA LYS A 362 3.23 37.46 -17.26
C LYS A 362 3.78 36.46 -16.24
N ASN A 363 5.01 36.65 -15.77
CA ASN A 363 5.63 35.79 -14.76
C ASN A 363 4.91 35.87 -13.40
N ARG A 364 4.48 37.06 -12.98
CA ARG A 364 3.70 37.24 -11.74
C ARG A 364 2.37 36.51 -11.82
N LEU A 365 1.63 36.64 -12.91
CA LEU A 365 0.36 35.95 -13.12
C LEU A 365 0.54 34.43 -13.13
N ARG A 366 1.58 33.90 -13.78
CA ARG A 366 1.92 32.46 -13.73
C ARG A 366 2.24 31.98 -12.32
N ASN A 367 2.97 32.78 -11.55
CA ASN A 367 3.27 32.45 -10.15
C ASN A 367 1.99 32.41 -9.29
N VAL A 368 1.08 33.37 -9.49
CA VAL A 368 -0.23 33.38 -8.81
C VAL A 368 -1.08 32.19 -9.23
N GLN A 369 -1.16 31.90 -10.54
CA GLN A 369 -1.87 30.75 -11.09
C GLN A 369 -1.35 29.44 -10.48
N ASN A 370 -0.04 29.25 -10.44
CA ASN A 370 0.58 28.05 -9.87
C ASN A 370 0.29 27.91 -8.36
N ARG A 371 0.36 29.01 -7.60
CA ARG A 371 0.02 29.00 -6.17
C ARG A 371 -1.46 28.65 -5.95
N LEU A 372 -2.35 29.23 -6.75
CA LEU A 372 -3.78 28.93 -6.67
C LEU A 372 -4.06 27.46 -7.01
N LYS A 373 -3.42 26.91 -8.05
CA LYS A 373 -3.50 25.49 -8.43
C LYS A 373 -3.08 24.59 -7.26
N VAL A 374 -1.96 24.89 -6.59
CA VAL A 374 -1.51 24.13 -5.40
C VAL A 374 -2.52 24.22 -4.26
N THR A 375 -3.03 25.41 -3.93
CA THR A 375 -4.01 25.58 -2.84
C THR A 375 -5.34 24.88 -3.13
N ILE A 376 -5.82 24.92 -4.39
CA ILE A 376 -7.01 24.17 -4.82
C ILE A 376 -6.75 22.67 -4.66
N GLN A 377 -5.60 22.18 -5.13
CA GLN A 377 -5.24 20.77 -5.02
C GLN A 377 -5.19 20.30 -3.56
N GLU A 378 -4.51 21.04 -2.68
CA GLU A 378 -4.43 20.73 -1.25
C GLU A 378 -5.82 20.66 -0.61
N ARG A 379 -6.70 21.63 -0.91
CA ARG A 379 -8.09 21.63 -0.44
C ARG A 379 -8.84 20.40 -0.93
N ASP A 380 -8.66 20.04 -2.21
CA ASP A 380 -9.39 18.94 -2.83
C ASP A 380 -8.95 17.59 -2.24
N ASP A 381 -7.66 17.43 -1.94
CA ASP A 381 -7.11 16.26 -1.26
C ASP A 381 -7.64 16.14 0.17
N GLN A 382 -7.70 17.26 0.92
CA GLN A 382 -8.34 17.27 2.24
C GLN A 382 -9.83 16.91 2.17
N ARG A 383 -10.54 17.41 1.14
CA ARG A 383 -11.96 17.12 0.93
C ARG A 383 -12.20 15.64 0.60
N LYS A 384 -11.32 15.03 -0.21
CA LYS A 384 -11.35 13.59 -0.51
C LYS A 384 -11.15 12.76 0.76
N LEU A 385 -10.15 13.10 1.58
CA LEU A 385 -9.90 12.41 2.85
C LEU A 385 -11.08 12.53 3.81
N ALA A 386 -11.67 13.72 3.93
CA ALA A 386 -12.85 13.96 4.76
C ALA A 386 -14.09 13.20 4.27
N ALA A 387 -14.32 13.14 2.95
CA ALA A 387 -15.39 12.35 2.34
C ALA A 387 -15.22 10.86 2.64
N LYS A 388 -14.00 10.31 2.48
CA LYS A 388 -13.70 8.92 2.83
C LYS A 388 -13.94 8.63 4.32
N ALA A 389 -13.57 9.55 5.20
CA ALA A 389 -13.83 9.43 6.64
C ALA A 389 -15.33 9.45 6.96
N ALA A 390 -16.10 10.32 6.30
CA ALA A 390 -17.56 10.36 6.45
C ALA A 390 -18.24 9.07 5.98
N LEU A 391 -17.79 8.51 4.84
CA LEU A 391 -18.24 7.20 4.34
C LEU A 391 -17.93 6.08 5.33
N ARG A 392 -16.73 6.08 5.93
CA ARG A 392 -16.35 5.10 6.97
C ARG A 392 -17.21 5.21 8.23
N LEU A 393 -17.50 6.43 8.69
CA LEU A 393 -18.41 6.65 9.81
C LEU A 393 -19.83 6.17 9.49
N GLY A 394 -20.33 6.49 8.30
CA GLY A 394 -21.63 6.03 7.81
C GLY A 394 -21.75 4.51 7.79
N ALA A 395 -20.73 3.81 7.29
CA ALA A 395 -20.66 2.35 7.32
C ALA A 395 -20.78 1.80 8.76
N PHE A 396 -20.02 2.37 9.71
CA PHE A 396 -20.08 1.97 11.10
C PHE A 396 -21.45 2.24 11.75
N LEU A 397 -22.06 3.38 11.46
CA LEU A 397 -23.39 3.71 11.97
C LEU A 397 -24.48 2.80 11.38
N CYS A 398 -24.40 2.45 10.10
CA CYS A 398 -25.29 1.46 9.48
C CYS A 398 -25.13 0.09 10.15
N GLN A 399 -23.90 -0.32 10.46
CA GLN A 399 -23.65 -1.54 11.23
C GLN A 399 -24.31 -1.49 12.61
N LYS A 400 -24.08 -0.40 13.36
CA LYS A 400 -24.62 -0.22 14.71
C LYS A 400 -26.15 -0.24 14.71
N MET A 401 -26.81 0.55 13.87
CA MET A 401 -28.27 0.54 13.81
C MET A 401 -28.84 -0.79 13.32
N GLY A 402 -28.12 -1.49 12.43
CA GLY A 402 -28.51 -2.81 11.97
C GLY A 402 -28.51 -3.81 13.14
N ALA A 403 -27.52 -3.72 14.03
CA ALA A 403 -27.46 -4.52 15.25
C ALA A 403 -28.55 -4.12 16.27
N ASP A 404 -28.65 -2.84 16.60
CA ASP A 404 -29.64 -2.30 17.55
C ASP A 404 -31.08 -2.59 17.09
N GLY A 405 -31.36 -2.44 15.79
CA GLY A 405 -32.65 -2.74 15.20
C GLY A 405 -33.02 -4.22 15.25
N LYS A 406 -32.05 -5.12 15.05
CA LYS A 406 -32.27 -6.57 15.24
C LYS A 406 -32.52 -6.91 16.72
N TRP A 407 -31.79 -6.26 17.62
CA TRP A 407 -31.97 -6.43 19.05
C TRP A 407 -33.37 -6.01 19.50
N VAL A 408 -33.83 -4.82 19.08
CA VAL A 408 -35.17 -4.32 19.40
C VAL A 408 -36.27 -5.25 18.85
N ASP A 409 -36.15 -5.74 17.61
CA ASP A 409 -37.08 -6.71 17.03
C ASP A 409 -37.15 -8.01 17.86
N ALA A 410 -35.99 -8.53 18.27
CA ALA A 410 -35.90 -9.74 19.06
C ALA A 410 -36.48 -9.54 20.47
N ALA A 411 -36.16 -8.43 21.13
CA ALA A 411 -36.68 -8.06 22.43
C ALA A 411 -38.20 -7.86 22.40
N GLU A 412 -38.74 -7.26 21.34
CA GLU A 412 -40.19 -7.14 21.15
C GLU A 412 -40.87 -8.50 20.98
N THR A 413 -40.26 -9.41 20.22
CA THR A 413 -40.77 -10.77 20.03
C THR A 413 -40.79 -11.54 21.35
N LEU A 414 -39.70 -11.47 22.12
CA LEU A 414 -39.58 -12.10 23.44
C LEU A 414 -40.56 -11.51 24.46
N LEU A 415 -40.77 -10.20 24.44
CA LEU A 415 -41.74 -9.54 25.32
C LEU A 415 -43.16 -10.04 25.02
N LYS A 416 -43.55 -10.14 23.74
CA LYS A 416 -44.86 -10.68 23.32
C LYS A 416 -45.06 -12.11 23.80
N GLN A 417 -44.04 -12.96 23.66
CA GLN A 417 -44.10 -14.36 24.13
C GLN A 417 -44.23 -14.43 25.66
N ARG A 418 -43.47 -13.61 26.39
CA ARG A 418 -43.53 -13.58 27.85
C ARG A 418 -44.86 -13.04 28.36
N GLU A 419 -45.36 -11.97 27.76
CA GLU A 419 -46.65 -11.39 28.10
C GLU A 419 -47.80 -12.39 27.85
N ALA A 420 -47.72 -13.19 26.78
CA ALA A 420 -48.66 -14.28 26.54
C ALA A 420 -48.58 -15.41 27.58
N ALA A 421 -47.39 -15.70 28.12
CA ALA A 421 -47.17 -16.79 29.07
C ALA A 421 -47.44 -16.42 30.53
N PHE A 422 -47.15 -15.18 30.93
CA PHE A 422 -47.16 -14.75 32.34
C PHE A 422 -48.13 -13.59 32.63
N GLY A 423 -48.76 -13.01 31.59
CA GLY A 423 -49.66 -11.87 31.71
C GLY A 423 -48.96 -10.52 31.76
N ALA A 424 -49.70 -9.46 31.41
CA ALA A 424 -49.18 -8.09 31.29
C ALA A 424 -48.68 -7.49 32.62
N ASP A 425 -49.16 -8.01 33.74
CA ASP A 425 -48.87 -7.54 35.10
C ASP A 425 -47.69 -8.23 35.78
N ASP A 426 -47.14 -9.29 35.19
CA ASP A 426 -45.94 -9.98 35.68
C ASP A 426 -44.79 -8.96 35.88
N PRO A 427 -44.12 -8.94 37.05
CA PRO A 427 -43.02 -8.02 37.31
C PRO A 427 -41.90 -8.10 36.26
N GLY A 428 -41.62 -9.30 35.75
CA GLY A 428 -40.63 -9.51 34.68
C GLY A 428 -41.08 -8.95 33.33
N VAL A 429 -42.37 -9.02 32.99
CA VAL A 429 -42.95 -8.36 31.81
C VAL A 429 -42.88 -6.84 31.93
N LYS A 430 -43.23 -6.27 33.10
CA LYS A 430 -43.12 -4.82 33.34
C LYS A 430 -41.67 -4.33 33.21
N SER A 431 -40.71 -5.04 33.81
CA SER A 431 -39.29 -4.73 33.72
C SER A 431 -38.79 -4.75 32.26
N ARG A 432 -39.10 -5.82 31.51
CA ARG A 432 -38.70 -5.93 30.09
C ARG A 432 -39.36 -4.88 29.20
N ARG A 433 -40.60 -4.49 29.51
CA ARG A 433 -41.31 -3.42 28.78
C ARG A 433 -40.60 -2.08 28.95
N GLU A 434 -40.14 -1.75 30.16
CA GLU A 434 -39.38 -0.51 30.38
C GLU A 434 -38.00 -0.58 29.71
N GLN A 435 -37.33 -1.73 29.75
CA GLN A 435 -36.07 -1.91 29.01
C GLN A 435 -36.26 -1.73 27.50
N LEU A 436 -37.28 -2.36 26.91
CA LEU A 436 -37.58 -2.23 25.47
C LEU A 436 -37.91 -0.78 25.09
N LYS A 437 -38.56 -0.02 25.98
CA LYS A 437 -38.81 1.41 25.77
C LYS A 437 -37.50 2.20 25.71
N GLY A 438 -36.55 1.92 26.60
CA GLY A 438 -35.20 2.49 26.55
C GLY A 438 -34.46 2.12 25.26
N ASP A 439 -34.47 0.84 24.88
CA ASP A 439 -33.81 0.35 23.67
C ASP A 439 -34.39 1.01 22.39
N ARG A 440 -35.72 1.20 22.34
CA ARG A 440 -36.39 1.91 21.23
C ARG A 440 -36.02 3.39 21.16
N ALA A 441 -35.90 4.05 22.32
CA ALA A 441 -35.47 5.45 22.38
C ALA A 441 -34.03 5.59 21.84
N ALA A 442 -33.11 4.75 22.32
CA ALA A 442 -31.72 4.73 21.84
C ALA A 442 -31.61 4.44 20.34
N LEU A 443 -32.39 3.47 19.81
CA LEU A 443 -32.44 3.21 18.37
C LEU A 443 -32.95 4.42 17.59
N THR A 444 -33.96 5.13 18.10
CA THR A 444 -34.51 6.34 17.46
C THR A 444 -33.47 7.45 17.39
N GLU A 445 -32.72 7.68 18.47
CA GLU A 445 -31.61 8.64 18.50
C GLU A 445 -30.50 8.26 17.50
N ASN A 446 -30.09 6.99 17.46
CA ASN A 446 -29.09 6.52 16.50
C ASN A 446 -29.56 6.68 15.04
N LEU A 447 -30.85 6.48 14.76
CA LEU A 447 -31.43 6.70 13.42
C LEU A 447 -31.45 8.17 13.02
N LEU A 448 -31.74 9.07 13.96
CA LEU A 448 -31.67 10.51 13.71
C LEU A 448 -30.24 10.92 13.38
N TYR A 449 -29.28 10.51 14.20
CA TYR A 449 -27.86 10.81 13.96
C TYR A 449 -27.36 10.28 12.61
N TYR A 450 -27.73 9.05 12.24
CA TYR A 450 -27.40 8.51 10.92
C TYR A 450 -28.07 9.27 9.76
N SER A 451 -29.30 9.73 9.96
CA SER A 451 -29.98 10.57 8.97
C SER A 451 -29.21 11.87 8.78
N GLU A 452 -28.75 12.49 9.87
CA GLU A 452 -27.90 13.68 9.84
C GLU A 452 -26.58 13.42 9.11
N THR A 453 -25.95 12.26 9.27
CA THR A 453 -24.72 11.94 8.53
C THR A 453 -24.97 11.80 7.02
N ILE A 454 -26.07 11.19 6.59
CA ILE A 454 -26.47 11.13 5.18
C ILE A 454 -26.72 12.55 4.65
N LEU A 455 -27.54 13.34 5.34
CA LEU A 455 -27.90 14.69 4.93
C LEU A 455 -26.67 15.60 4.85
N GLY A 456 -25.83 15.57 5.88
CA GLY A 456 -24.59 16.34 5.96
C GLY A 456 -23.61 15.92 4.86
N SER A 457 -23.39 14.62 4.66
CA SER A 457 -22.50 14.14 3.59
C SER A 457 -23.02 14.53 2.20
N ALA A 458 -24.33 14.45 1.97
CA ALA A 458 -24.96 14.84 0.72
C ALA A 458 -24.89 16.36 0.47
N ALA A 459 -24.93 17.18 1.52
CA ALA A 459 -24.82 18.63 1.41
C ALA A 459 -23.37 19.11 1.19
N ILE A 460 -22.40 18.44 1.84
CA ILE A 460 -20.99 18.89 1.87
C ILE A 460 -20.21 18.37 0.65
N TYR A 461 -20.45 17.14 0.21
CA TYR A 461 -19.67 16.49 -0.83
C TYR A 461 -20.48 16.32 -2.11
N ASP A 462 -19.81 16.37 -3.27
CA ASP A 462 -20.43 16.08 -4.56
C ASP A 462 -20.44 14.57 -4.86
N GLY A 463 -21.27 14.19 -5.83
CA GLY A 463 -21.45 12.79 -6.23
C GLY A 463 -20.15 12.13 -6.72
N PRO A 464 -19.36 12.78 -7.61
CA PRO A 464 -18.08 12.25 -8.07
C PRO A 464 -17.09 11.99 -6.93
N VAL A 465 -16.85 12.95 -6.03
CA VAL A 465 -15.94 12.76 -4.88
C VAL A 465 -16.43 11.62 -3.99
N LEU A 466 -17.73 11.55 -3.69
CA LEU A 466 -18.28 10.45 -2.88
C LEU A 466 -18.09 9.08 -3.56
N GLY A 467 -18.33 8.99 -4.86
CA GLY A 467 -18.15 7.75 -5.62
C GLY A 467 -16.70 7.29 -5.69
N GLU A 468 -15.78 8.20 -6.05
CA GLU A 468 -14.34 7.93 -6.09
C GLU A 468 -13.81 7.48 -4.73
N GLN A 469 -14.17 8.20 -3.66
CA GLN A 469 -13.69 7.87 -2.31
C GLN A 469 -14.36 6.64 -1.71
N PHE A 470 -15.59 6.31 -2.13
CA PHE A 470 -16.22 5.05 -1.80
C PHE A 470 -15.45 3.86 -2.39
N GLU A 471 -14.98 3.96 -3.64
CA GLU A 471 -14.19 2.90 -4.26
C GLU A 471 -12.82 2.71 -3.61
N VAL A 472 -12.17 3.79 -3.17
CA VAL A 472 -10.93 3.69 -2.35
C VAL A 472 -11.21 3.04 -1.01
N LEU A 473 -12.28 3.46 -0.32
CA LEU A 473 -12.66 2.85 0.96
C LEU A 473 -12.94 1.36 0.78
N LYS A 474 -13.68 0.98 -0.26
CA LYS A 474 -13.99 -0.42 -0.57
C LYS A 474 -12.71 -1.22 -0.78
N THR A 475 -11.79 -0.73 -1.62
CA THR A 475 -10.50 -1.37 -1.87
C THR A 475 -9.68 -1.51 -0.59
N GLU A 476 -9.62 -0.47 0.26
CA GLU A 476 -8.95 -0.55 1.56
C GLU A 476 -9.57 -1.62 2.47
N LEU A 477 -10.90 -1.70 2.54
CA LEU A 477 -11.58 -2.67 3.41
C LEU A 477 -11.39 -4.10 2.88
N GLU A 478 -11.34 -4.31 1.57
CA GLU A 478 -11.02 -5.60 0.93
C GLU A 478 -9.59 -6.03 1.27
N LEU A 479 -8.60 -5.14 1.07
CA LEU A 479 -7.19 -5.44 1.34
C LEU A 479 -6.90 -5.70 2.82
N LYS A 480 -7.60 -4.99 3.72
CA LYS A 480 -7.52 -5.19 5.19
C LYS A 480 -8.38 -6.33 5.71
N ASN A 481 -9.08 -7.03 4.83
CA ASN A 481 -10.00 -8.13 5.15
C ASN A 481 -11.15 -7.76 6.12
N TYR A 482 -11.67 -6.53 6.03
CA TYR A 482 -12.84 -6.08 6.79
C TYR A 482 -14.18 -6.45 6.11
N GLN A 483 -14.38 -7.75 5.87
CA GLN A 483 -15.53 -8.29 5.12
C GLN A 483 -16.90 -7.87 5.67
N ALA A 484 -17.04 -7.81 7.00
CA ALA A 484 -18.30 -7.39 7.63
C ALA A 484 -18.64 -5.93 7.29
N LEU A 485 -17.64 -5.04 7.31
CA LEU A 485 -17.85 -3.60 7.13
C LEU A 485 -18.12 -3.23 5.66
N LEU A 486 -17.64 -4.03 4.71
CA LEU A 486 -17.86 -3.82 3.28
C LEU A 486 -19.34 -3.70 2.90
N GLY A 487 -20.18 -4.63 3.37
CA GLY A 487 -21.62 -4.60 3.08
C GLY A 487 -22.33 -3.37 3.65
N TYR A 488 -21.89 -2.91 4.83
CA TYR A 488 -22.41 -1.70 5.46
C TYR A 488 -21.96 -0.43 4.74
N ALA A 489 -20.71 -0.37 4.27
CA ALA A 489 -20.21 0.75 3.47
C ALA A 489 -20.98 0.88 2.14
N ASP A 490 -21.22 -0.24 1.45
CA ASP A 490 -22.03 -0.27 0.23
C ASP A 490 -23.46 0.24 0.48
N THR A 491 -24.09 -0.26 1.53
CA THR A 491 -25.46 0.13 1.88
C THR A 491 -25.55 1.59 2.26
N TYR A 492 -24.62 2.11 3.07
CA TYR A 492 -24.55 3.54 3.37
C TYR A 492 -24.38 4.38 2.11
N TYR A 493 -23.46 4.02 1.22
CA TYR A 493 -23.22 4.75 -0.02
C TYR A 493 -24.44 4.74 -0.93
N ARG A 494 -25.13 3.59 -1.09
CA ARG A 494 -26.39 3.51 -1.86
C ARG A 494 -27.48 4.39 -1.29
N GLN A 495 -27.65 4.42 0.03
CA GLN A 495 -28.65 5.27 0.68
C GLN A 495 -28.33 6.75 0.51
N LEU A 496 -27.05 7.11 0.66
CA LEU A 496 -26.54 8.46 0.41
C LEU A 496 -26.77 8.89 -1.04
N ALA A 497 -26.43 8.05 -2.02
CA ALA A 497 -26.65 8.33 -3.44
C ALA A 497 -28.15 8.47 -3.76
N ALA A 498 -28.99 7.56 -3.25
CA ALA A 498 -30.43 7.63 -3.43
C ALA A 498 -31.06 8.90 -2.82
N TYR A 499 -30.56 9.36 -1.67
CA TYR A 499 -30.99 10.62 -1.06
C TYR A 499 -30.59 11.83 -1.93
N ARG A 500 -29.38 11.83 -2.49
CA ARG A 500 -28.94 12.89 -3.41
C ARG A 500 -29.81 12.97 -4.66
N ASP A 501 -30.21 11.83 -5.21
CA ASP A 501 -31.09 11.77 -6.39
C ASP A 501 -32.52 12.21 -6.06
N LYS A 502 -33.02 11.82 -4.89
CA LYS A 502 -34.37 12.13 -4.40
C LYS A 502 -34.30 12.48 -2.91
N PRO A 503 -34.27 13.79 -2.55
CA PRO A 503 -33.99 14.26 -1.19
C PRO A 503 -35.18 14.06 -0.26
N VAL A 504 -35.46 12.80 0.05
CA VAL A 504 -36.53 12.35 0.95
C VAL A 504 -35.89 11.49 2.03
N VAL A 505 -36.10 11.85 3.29
CA VAL A 505 -35.62 11.08 4.44
C VAL A 505 -36.41 9.78 4.57
N ARG A 506 -35.73 8.62 4.58
CA ARG A 506 -36.35 7.28 4.59
C ARG A 506 -35.85 6.40 5.74
N GLN A 507 -35.87 6.91 6.97
CA GLN A 507 -35.26 6.27 8.15
C GLN A 507 -35.61 4.79 8.31
N ARG A 508 -36.90 4.43 8.17
CA ARG A 508 -37.35 3.03 8.29
C ARG A 508 -36.76 2.13 7.21
N ALA A 509 -36.77 2.57 5.96
CA ALA A 509 -36.19 1.80 4.85
C ALA A 509 -34.67 1.67 5.01
N TRP A 510 -34.00 2.74 5.43
CA TRP A 510 -32.56 2.72 5.70
C TRP A 510 -32.18 1.73 6.81
N LEU A 511 -32.95 1.72 7.91
CA LEU A 511 -32.79 0.75 8.98
C LEU A 511 -32.99 -0.69 8.47
N ASP A 512 -34.05 -0.94 7.71
CA ASP A 512 -34.39 -2.26 7.21
C ASP A 512 -33.30 -2.82 6.27
N GLU A 513 -32.72 -1.97 5.43
CA GLU A 513 -31.55 -2.33 4.60
C GLU A 513 -30.31 -2.65 5.45
N CYS A 514 -29.99 -1.83 6.45
CA CYS A 514 -28.86 -2.09 7.36
C CYS A 514 -29.07 -3.39 8.17
N LYS A 515 -30.31 -3.71 8.56
CA LYS A 515 -30.66 -4.97 9.23
C LYS A 515 -30.57 -6.18 8.28
N ALA A 516 -30.79 -6.00 6.99
CA ALA A 516 -30.74 -7.11 6.03
C ALA A 516 -29.33 -7.68 5.85
N LEU A 517 -28.30 -6.87 6.10
CA LEU A 517 -26.90 -7.29 6.09
C LEU A 517 -26.63 -8.21 7.30
N ASN A 518 -26.02 -9.37 7.06
CA ASN A 518 -25.85 -10.48 7.99
C ASN A 518 -27.09 -11.37 8.22
N LYS A 519 -28.01 -11.48 7.24
CA LYS A 519 -28.81 -12.71 7.09
C LYS A 519 -27.93 -13.77 6.42
N LYS A 520 -27.05 -14.42 7.19
CA LYS A 520 -26.40 -15.67 6.80
C LYS A 520 -26.69 -16.71 7.85
#